data_AF-A0A1X6YPU8-F1
#
_entry.id   AF-A0A1X6YPU8-F1
#
_cell.length_a   1.000
_cell.length_b   1.000
_cell.length_c   1.000
_cell.angle_alpha   90.00
_cell.angle_beta   90.00
_cell.angle_gamma   90.00
#
_symmetry.space_group_name_H-M   'P 1'
#
loop_
_entity.id
_entity.type
_entity.pdbx_description
1 polymer ?
#
loop_
_entity_poly.entity_id
_entity_poly.type
_entity_poly.pdbx_seq_one_letter_code
_entity_poly.pdbx_strand_id
1 'polypeptide(L)'
;MPSRREKRQTEALSVATPHADPLCALCQRPIPPGVPQSAHHLVPKLKGGTHGPQVLLHHICHKEIHATLSEAELARDYNTPERLRAHPRLEKFIAWVSKRPPSFSSKVSGKRRGR
;
A
#
# COMPACT_ATOMS: atom_id res chain seq x y z
N MET A 1 10.87 -54.18 10.57
CA MET A 1 10.37 -53.09 9.70
C MET A 1 8.97 -52.69 10.15
N PRO A 2 8.84 -51.80 11.16
CA PRO A 2 7.54 -51.23 11.53
C PRO A 2 7.19 -50.02 10.66
N SER A 3 5.91 -49.66 10.66
CA SER A 3 5.16 -49.14 9.51
C SER A 3 4.74 -47.66 9.65
N ARG A 4 4.75 -46.95 8.52
CA ARG A 4 4.04 -45.74 8.01
C ARG A 4 3.11 -44.86 8.91
N ARG A 5 2.96 -44.97 10.24
CA ARG A 5 1.67 -44.58 10.86
C ARG A 5 1.63 -43.97 12.28
N GLU A 6 2.59 -43.17 12.71
CA GLU A 6 2.43 -42.32 13.92
C GLU A 6 2.85 -40.87 13.61
N LYS A 7 1.96 -39.97 13.19
CA LYS A 7 0.94 -39.25 13.98
C LYS A 7 1.55 -38.43 15.13
N ARG A 8 1.28 -37.12 15.07
CA ARG A 8 1.19 -36.16 16.20
C ARG A 8 2.51 -35.63 16.76
N GLN A 9 3.04 -34.61 16.10
CA GLN A 9 3.51 -33.39 16.77
C GLN A 9 2.98 -32.26 15.86
N THR A 10 1.72 -31.80 15.97
CA THR A 10 1.17 -30.91 17.03
C THR A 10 2.22 -29.96 17.58
N GLU A 11 1.85 -28.69 17.69
CA GLU A 11 2.61 -27.60 18.32
C GLU A 11 3.47 -26.73 17.39
N ALA A 12 2.79 -26.06 16.46
CA ALA A 12 3.03 -24.63 16.25
C ALA A 12 1.77 -24.01 15.64
N LEU A 13 0.67 -24.07 16.41
CA LEU A 13 -0.37 -23.05 16.29
C LEU A 13 0.29 -21.78 16.83
N SER A 14 1.17 -21.20 16.02
CA SER A 14 1.87 -19.97 16.34
C SER A 14 0.77 -18.96 16.57
N VAL A 15 0.57 -18.65 17.85
CA VAL A 15 -0.18 -17.52 18.34
C VAL A 15 0.20 -16.35 17.44
N ALA A 16 -0.67 -16.06 16.49
CA ALA A 16 -0.61 -14.81 15.76
C ALA A 16 -0.97 -13.80 16.82
N THR A 17 0.05 -13.29 17.52
CA THR A 17 0.01 -11.95 18.10
C THR A 17 -0.74 -11.12 17.07
N PRO A 18 -1.84 -10.40 17.42
CA PRO A 18 -2.42 -9.44 16.53
C PRO A 18 -1.38 -8.32 16.37
N HIS A 19 -0.37 -8.57 15.54
CA HIS A 19 0.45 -7.56 14.94
C HIS A 19 -0.56 -6.75 14.17
N ALA A 20 -0.95 -5.60 14.72
CA ALA A 20 -1.86 -4.69 14.08
C ALA A 20 -1.42 -4.56 12.62
N ASP A 21 -2.25 -5.04 11.70
CA ASP A 21 -1.91 -5.07 10.29
C ASP A 21 -1.46 -3.66 9.90
N PRO A 22 -0.28 -3.52 9.25
CA PRO A 22 0.28 -2.20 9.03
C PRO A 22 -0.69 -1.35 8.23
N LEU A 23 -0.92 -0.12 8.68
CA LEU A 23 -1.89 0.77 8.08
C LEU A 23 -1.31 1.44 6.83
N CYS A 24 -2.11 1.49 5.77
CA CYS A 24 -1.77 2.23 4.56
C CYS A 24 -1.74 3.74 4.83
N ALA A 25 -0.64 4.42 4.56
CA ALA A 25 -0.52 5.86 4.82
C ALA A 25 -1.48 6.74 3.99
N LEU A 26 -2.00 6.23 2.87
CA LEU A 26 -2.93 6.97 1.99
C LEU A 26 -4.40 6.76 2.41
N CYS A 27 -4.85 5.51 2.49
CA CYS A 27 -6.25 5.18 2.77
C CYS A 27 -6.54 4.80 4.22
N GLN A 28 -5.52 4.72 5.08
CA GLN A 28 -5.60 4.38 6.51
C GLN A 28 -6.26 3.02 6.81
N ARG A 29 -6.25 2.11 5.84
CA ARG A 29 -6.80 0.76 5.98
C ARG A 29 -5.72 -0.23 6.39
N PRO A 30 -6.06 -1.25 7.18
CA PRO A 30 -5.14 -2.33 7.51
C PRO A 30 -4.72 -3.09 6.25
N ILE A 31 -3.44 -3.43 6.16
CA ILE A 31 -2.88 -4.24 5.08
C ILE A 31 -2.59 -5.64 5.64
N PRO A 32 -3.53 -6.60 5.50
CA PRO A 32 -3.34 -7.93 6.05
C PRO A 32 -2.24 -8.71 5.30
N PRO A 33 -1.62 -9.69 5.96
CA PRO A 33 -0.64 -10.56 5.33
C PRO A 33 -1.26 -11.28 4.13
N GLY A 34 -0.61 -11.18 2.97
CA GLY A 34 -1.11 -11.72 1.70
C GLY A 34 -1.76 -10.69 0.76
N VAL A 35 -1.95 -9.45 1.20
CA VAL A 35 -2.37 -8.35 0.32
C VAL A 35 -1.15 -7.72 -0.35
N PRO A 36 -1.19 -7.44 -1.67
CA PRO A 36 -0.07 -6.81 -2.36
C PRO A 36 0.16 -5.38 -1.83
N GLN A 37 1.34 -5.18 -1.24
CA GLN A 37 1.79 -3.92 -0.65
C GLN A 37 3.11 -3.47 -1.25
N SER A 38 3.37 -2.16 -1.21
CA SER A 38 4.58 -1.56 -1.75
C SER A 38 5.00 -0.38 -0.89
N ALA A 39 6.30 -0.27 -0.63
CA ALA A 39 6.89 0.92 -0.04
C ALA A 39 7.00 2.02 -1.09
N HIS A 40 6.45 3.19 -0.79
CA HIS A 40 6.46 4.35 -1.68
C HIS A 40 7.35 5.44 -1.09
N HIS A 41 8.24 5.98 -1.92
CA HIS A 41 9.13 7.07 -1.53
C HIS A 41 8.43 8.40 -1.80
N LEU A 42 8.17 9.18 -0.75
CA LEU A 42 7.52 10.49 -0.86
C LEU A 42 8.40 11.53 -1.54
N VAL A 43 9.72 11.39 -1.41
CA VAL A 43 10.72 12.20 -2.12
C VAL A 43 11.50 11.28 -3.06
N PRO A 44 11.46 11.49 -4.38
CA PRO A 44 12.23 10.71 -5.33
C PRO A 44 13.74 10.79 -5.04
N LYS A 45 14.44 9.67 -5.21
CA LYS A 45 15.90 9.56 -4.99
C LYS A 45 16.69 10.65 -5.71
N LEU A 46 16.28 11.03 -6.92
CA LEU A 46 16.92 12.07 -7.74
C LEU A 46 16.92 13.48 -7.09
N LYS A 47 16.05 13.75 -6.11
CA LYS A 47 15.98 15.03 -5.41
C LYS A 47 16.54 14.97 -3.98
N GLY A 48 17.41 14.00 -3.70
CA GLY A 48 18.01 13.80 -2.38
C GLY A 48 17.17 12.94 -1.43
N GLY A 49 16.13 12.27 -1.94
CA GLY A 49 15.26 11.37 -1.17
C GLY A 49 15.86 10.00 -0.83
N THR A 50 17.18 9.81 -0.95
CA THR A 50 17.85 8.51 -0.71
C THR A 50 17.61 7.97 0.71
N HIS A 51 17.42 8.86 1.69
CA HIS A 51 16.99 8.53 3.06
C HIS A 51 15.62 9.16 3.41
N GLY A 52 14.81 9.45 2.39
CA GLY A 52 13.51 10.09 2.57
C GLY A 52 12.51 9.18 3.31
N PRO A 53 11.48 9.78 3.94
CA PRO A 53 10.42 9.00 4.58
C PRO A 53 9.73 8.11 3.54
N GLN A 54 9.79 6.81 3.76
CA GLN A 54 9.04 5.81 3.01
C GLN A 54 7.73 5.51 3.72
N VAL A 55 6.65 5.38 2.96
CA VAL A 55 5.34 5.02 3.48
C VAL A 55 4.89 3.69 2.91
N LEU A 56 4.27 2.88 3.77
CA LEU A 56 3.67 1.62 3.35
C LEU A 56 2.31 1.90 2.72
N LEU A 57 2.11 1.40 1.50
CA LEU A 57 0.87 1.56 0.76
C LEU A 57 0.40 0.23 0.17
N HIS A 58 -0.92 0.10 0.00
CA HIS A 58 -1.46 -0.95 -0.87
C HIS A 58 -0.96 -0.74 -2.30
N HIS A 59 -0.78 -1.82 -3.06
CA HIS A 59 -0.36 -1.74 -4.45
C HIS A 59 -1.33 -0.90 -5.32
N ILE A 60 -2.64 -0.97 -5.06
CA ILE A 60 -3.63 -0.13 -5.75
C ILE A 60 -3.45 1.37 -5.43
N CYS A 61 -3.17 1.71 -4.16
CA CYS A 61 -2.94 3.08 -3.72
C CYS A 61 -1.65 3.62 -4.34
N HIS A 62 -0.60 2.79 -4.38
CA HIS A 62 0.65 3.12 -5.01
C HIS A 62 0.47 3.44 -6.51
N LYS A 63 -0.27 2.58 -7.23
CA LYS A 63 -0.55 2.82 -8.66
C LYS A 63 -1.38 4.09 -8.89
N GLU A 64 -2.34 4.40 -8.02
CA GLU A 64 -3.16 5.61 -8.17
C GLU A 64 -2.35 6.90 -7.97
N ILE A 65 -1.37 6.90 -7.05
CA ILE A 65 -0.46 8.04 -6.87
C ILE A 65 0.29 8.30 -8.18
N HIS A 66 0.92 7.28 -8.77
CA HIS A 66 1.66 7.42 -10.03
C HIS A 66 0.76 7.65 -11.25
N ALA A 67 -0.51 7.23 -11.21
CA ALA A 67 -1.49 7.53 -12.24
C ALA A 67 -1.97 8.99 -12.20
N THR A 68 -1.93 9.60 -11.02
CA THR A 68 -2.46 10.95 -10.78
C THR A 68 -1.37 12.02 -10.87
N LEU A 69 -0.27 11.79 -10.18
CA LEU A 69 0.82 12.73 -9.95
C LEU A 69 2.10 12.26 -10.64
N SER A 70 2.80 13.21 -11.23
CA SER A 70 4.15 13.01 -11.76
C SER A 70 5.18 13.06 -10.64
N GLU A 71 6.34 12.42 -10.80
CA GLU A 71 7.42 12.47 -9.80
C GLU A 71 7.85 13.90 -9.43
N ALA A 72 7.78 14.83 -10.40
CA ALA A 72 8.07 16.24 -10.18
C ALA A 72 7.05 16.93 -9.27
N GLU A 73 5.76 16.62 -9.42
CA GLU A 73 4.66 17.13 -8.59
C GLU A 73 4.76 16.55 -7.18
N LEU A 74 5.03 15.23 -7.10
CA LEU A 74 5.25 14.52 -5.84
C LEU A 74 6.34 15.18 -5.01
N ALA A 75 7.48 15.47 -5.64
CA ALA A 75 8.62 16.05 -4.94
C ALA A 75 8.49 17.55 -4.61
N ARG A 76 7.59 18.29 -5.27
CA ARG A 76 7.42 19.74 -5.08
C ARG A 76 6.29 20.05 -4.11
N ASP A 77 5.13 19.43 -4.32
CA ASP A 77 3.89 19.82 -3.64
C ASP A 77 3.26 18.68 -2.84
N TYR A 78 3.57 17.41 -3.16
CA TYR A 78 2.95 16.23 -2.53
C TYR A 78 3.96 15.31 -1.85
N ASN A 79 4.92 15.89 -1.12
CA ASN A 79 6.02 15.19 -0.45
C ASN A 79 5.66 14.64 0.95
N THR A 80 4.38 14.74 1.36
CA THR A 80 3.88 14.19 2.62
C THR A 80 2.56 13.43 2.38
N PRO A 81 2.23 12.42 3.21
CA PRO A 81 1.00 11.67 3.05
C PRO A 81 -0.26 12.54 3.22
N GLU A 82 -0.20 13.56 4.07
CA GLU A 82 -1.29 14.51 4.27
C GLU A 82 -1.58 15.32 3.00
N ARG A 83 -0.54 15.82 2.32
CA ARG A 83 -0.71 16.54 1.05
C ARG A 83 -1.23 15.61 -0.04
N LEU A 84 -0.75 14.36 -0.11
CA LEU A 84 -1.31 13.36 -1.02
C LEU A 84 -2.81 13.14 -0.79
N ARG A 85 -3.23 13.05 0.48
CA ARG A 85 -4.65 12.88 0.84
C ARG A 85 -5.50 14.11 0.48
N ALA A 86 -4.92 15.31 0.55
CA ALA A 86 -5.57 16.56 0.18
C ALA A 86 -5.75 16.74 -1.34
N HIS A 87 -5.10 15.94 -2.19
CA HIS A 87 -5.27 16.06 -3.63
C HIS A 87 -6.69 15.63 -4.05
N PRO A 88 -7.46 16.45 -4.80
CA PRO A 88 -8.88 16.22 -5.05
C PRO A 88 -9.20 14.91 -5.77
N ARG A 89 -8.28 14.43 -6.62
CA ARG A 89 -8.43 13.11 -7.26
C ARG A 89 -8.12 11.96 -6.31
N LEU A 90 -7.13 12.11 -5.44
CA LEU A 90 -6.77 11.08 -4.47
C LEU A 90 -7.82 11.01 -3.37
N GLU A 91 -8.38 12.13 -2.93
CA GLU A 91 -9.49 12.18 -1.98
C GLU A 91 -10.70 11.37 -2.48
N LYS A 92 -11.13 11.61 -3.74
CA LYS A 92 -12.21 10.84 -4.37
C LYS A 92 -11.88 9.35 -4.44
N PHE A 93 -10.64 9.01 -4.80
CA PHE A 93 -10.18 7.62 -4.80
C PHE A 93 -10.18 7.02 -3.40
N ILE A 94 -9.76 7.74 -2.36
CA ILE A 94 -9.73 7.28 -0.97
C ILE A 94 -11.18 7.03 -0.49
N ALA A 95 -12.08 7.99 -0.69
CA ALA A 95 -13.49 7.85 -0.34
C ALA A 95 -14.16 6.67 -1.06
N TRP A 96 -13.76 6.43 -2.31
CA TRP A 96 -14.15 5.26 -3.07
C TRP A 96 -13.56 3.99 -2.38
N VAL A 97 -12.23 3.87 -2.27
CA VAL A 97 -11.52 2.64 -1.84
C VAL A 97 -11.84 2.22 -0.41
N SER A 98 -12.14 3.17 0.47
CA SER A 98 -12.57 2.91 1.85
C SER A 98 -13.85 2.09 1.95
N LYS A 99 -14.67 2.04 0.90
CA LYS A 99 -15.89 1.22 0.85
C LYS A 99 -15.66 -0.25 0.45
N ARG A 100 -14.41 -0.70 0.26
CA ARG A 100 -14.07 -2.07 -0.17
C ARG A 100 -13.46 -2.91 0.94
N PRO A 101 -13.28 -4.22 0.74
CA PRO A 101 -12.39 -5.05 1.57
C PRO A 101 -10.91 -4.71 1.37
N PRO A 102 -10.05 -4.82 2.41
CA PRO A 102 -8.62 -4.42 2.35
C PRO A 102 -7.81 -5.17 1.29
N SER A 103 -8.22 -6.40 0.96
CA SER A 103 -7.66 -7.22 -0.11
C SER A 103 -8.08 -6.79 -1.52
N PHE A 104 -8.90 -5.76 -1.68
CA PHE A 104 -9.42 -5.34 -2.97
C PHE A 104 -8.32 -4.77 -3.87
N SER A 105 -8.17 -5.39 -5.04
CA SER A 105 -7.30 -4.94 -6.13
C SER A 105 -8.14 -4.63 -7.35
N SER A 106 -7.88 -3.47 -7.97
CA SER A 106 -8.53 -3.07 -9.22
C SER A 106 -7.53 -2.41 -10.15
N LYS A 107 -7.88 -2.35 -11.43
CA LYS A 107 -7.09 -1.62 -12.44
C LYS A 107 -7.29 -0.13 -12.20
N VAL A 108 -6.22 0.58 -11.85
CA VAL A 108 -6.24 2.04 -11.90
C VAL A 108 -6.18 2.46 -13.38
N SER A 109 -7.11 3.32 -13.79
CA SER A 109 -7.04 3.93 -15.11
C SER A 109 -5.97 5.01 -15.06
N GLY A 110 -4.83 4.74 -15.71
CA GLY A 110 -3.73 5.70 -15.83
C GLY A 110 -4.20 7.02 -16.44
N LYS A 111 -3.43 8.10 -16.25
CA LYS A 111 -3.70 9.42 -16.84
C LYS A 111 -3.99 9.23 -18.33
N ARG A 112 -5.24 9.46 -18.74
CA ARG A 112 -5.62 9.43 -20.17
C ARG A 112 -4.74 10.48 -20.84
N ARG A 113 -3.82 10.04 -21.70
CA ARG A 113 -3.05 10.96 -22.54
C ARG A 113 -4.07 11.75 -23.35
N GLY A 114 -4.15 13.05 -23.11
CA GLY A 114 -4.93 13.94 -23.96
C GLY A 114 -4.42 13.78 -25.37
N ARG A 115 -5.32 13.41 -26.28
CA ARG A 115 -5.07 13.35 -27.72
C ARG A 115 -5.09 14.75 -28.29
#